data_AF-A0A814Y7P8-F1
#
_entry.id   AF-A0A814Y7P8-F1
#
_cell.length_a   1.000
_cell.length_b   1.000
_cell.length_c   1.000
_cell.angle_alpha   90.00
_cell.angle_beta   90.00
_cell.angle_gamma   90.00
#
_symmetry.space_group_name_H-M   'P 1'
#
loop_
_entity.id
_entity.type
_entity.pdbx_description
1 polymer ?
#
loop_
_entity_poly.entity_id
_entity_poly.type
_entity_poly.pdbx_seq_one_letter_code
_entity_poly.pdbx_strand_id
1 'polypeptide(L)'
;MRRRQPKGKVRKLQTWTKQFGQIYGIYEGTIRVYIVSNANFLQEVFIKQFSNFYARKGVIQTNTQLVNLFTSDGATWKRQRHVINPTFSAIKLKEMAPLINDCINQLMNKLQTYADKNEEFNIYELYKRMTMDVICRCAFGIDTNMQNDPDNIYLKKAYREYLPLIFFTQRSHSQRSTMKLSALIPSFNSLFIKLTFLQNNLKRRINQIFPSSIEYFEELPVLWLGNRVTEVIEMRSKQAKQ
;
A
#
# COMPACT_ATOMS: atom_id res chain seq x y z
N MET A 1 -12.96 33.33 6.21
CA MET A 1 -12.62 31.92 5.90
C MET A 1 -11.84 31.28 7.05
N ARG A 2 -12.48 30.53 7.95
CA ARG A 2 -11.77 29.73 8.97
C ARG A 2 -11.09 28.56 8.24
N ARG A 3 -9.76 28.59 8.10
CA ARG A 3 -8.96 27.41 7.70
C ARG A 3 -9.32 26.27 8.66
N ARG A 4 -10.14 25.30 8.23
CA ARG A 4 -10.39 24.05 8.98
C ARG A 4 -9.02 23.45 9.29
N GLN A 5 -8.63 23.47 10.56
CA GLN A 5 -7.33 22.93 10.95
C GLN A 5 -7.34 21.41 10.72
N PRO A 6 -6.46 20.84 9.89
CA PRO A 6 -6.40 19.39 9.72
C PRO A 6 -6.08 18.72 11.06
N LYS A 7 -7.03 17.92 11.56
CA LYS A 7 -6.84 17.03 12.71
C LYS A 7 -5.99 15.84 12.22
N GLY A 8 -4.75 15.71 12.67
CA GLY A 8 -3.88 14.61 12.24
C GLY A 8 -2.56 14.49 13.00
N LYS A 9 -1.98 13.28 13.00
CA LYS A 9 -0.69 12.97 13.67
C LYS A 9 0.45 13.87 13.17
N VAL A 10 0.51 14.16 11.87
CA VAL A 10 1.56 14.98 11.25
C VAL A 10 1.61 16.39 11.83
N ARG A 11 0.45 17.03 12.06
CA ARG A 11 0.41 18.38 12.64
C ARG A 11 0.87 18.41 14.10
N LYS A 12 0.61 17.33 14.87
CA LYS A 12 1.16 17.19 16.23
C LYS A 12 2.68 17.11 16.22
N LEU A 13 3.25 16.29 15.32
CA LEU A 13 4.70 16.21 15.14
C LEU A 13 5.29 17.58 14.78
N GLN A 14 4.65 18.33 13.88
CA GLN A 14 5.10 19.69 13.54
C GLN A 14 5.06 20.64 14.75
N THR A 15 4.02 20.59 15.58
CA THR A 15 3.96 21.40 16.81
C THR A 15 5.07 21.02 17.78
N TRP A 16 5.31 19.72 17.98
CA TRP A 16 6.39 19.24 18.83
C TRP A 16 7.77 19.57 18.28
N THR A 17 7.99 19.52 16.97
CA THR A 17 9.22 20.00 16.35
C THR A 17 9.46 21.48 16.62
N LYS A 18 8.40 22.31 16.64
CA LYS A 18 8.53 23.73 17.01
C LYS A 18 8.87 23.92 18.49
N GLN A 19 8.36 23.05 19.37
CA GLN A 19 8.52 23.16 20.81
C GLN A 19 9.86 22.58 21.32
N PHE A 20 10.23 21.40 20.83
CA PHE A 20 11.39 20.62 21.30
C PHE A 20 12.60 20.70 20.36
N GLY A 21 12.46 21.40 19.23
CA GLY A 21 13.52 21.57 18.25
C GLY A 21 13.50 20.52 17.14
N GLN A 22 14.53 20.58 16.29
CA GLN A 22 14.58 19.81 15.04
C GLN A 22 14.84 18.31 15.25
N ILE A 23 15.37 17.91 16.41
CA ILE A 23 15.64 16.51 16.76
C ILE A 23 15.17 16.29 18.19
N TYR A 24 14.25 15.35 18.39
CA TYR A 24 13.74 14.99 19.72
C TYR A 24 13.29 13.53 19.77
N GLY A 25 13.25 12.97 20.97
CA GLY A 25 12.80 11.61 21.22
C GLY A 25 11.34 11.57 21.68
N ILE A 26 10.59 10.57 21.23
CA ILE A 26 9.29 10.20 21.77
C ILE A 26 9.28 8.71 22.11
N TYR A 27 8.36 8.34 23.00
CA TYR A 27 8.09 6.94 23.33
C TYR A 27 6.79 6.51 22.65
N GLU A 28 6.88 5.53 21.77
CA GLU A 28 5.72 4.80 21.25
C GLU A 28 5.56 3.50 22.04
N GLY A 29 4.88 3.58 23.19
CA GLY A 29 4.84 2.49 24.16
C GLY A 29 6.23 2.25 24.75
N THR A 30 6.75 1.04 24.60
CA THR A 30 8.13 0.67 25.02
C THR A 30 9.20 1.00 23.97
N ILE A 31 8.80 1.41 22.76
CA ILE A 31 9.72 1.69 21.66
C ILE A 31 10.15 3.15 21.73
N ARG A 32 11.46 3.37 21.80
CA ARG A 32 12.09 4.70 21.69
C ARG A 32 12.17 5.09 20.22
N VAL A 33 11.64 6.25 19.87
CA VAL A 33 11.60 6.75 18.49
C VAL A 33 12.18 8.15 18.45
N TYR A 34 13.16 8.37 17.58
CA TYR A 34 13.65 9.71 17.27
C TYR A 34 12.86 10.33 16.13
N ILE A 35 12.45 11.59 16.32
CA ILE A 35 11.87 12.42 15.28
C ILE A 35 12.94 13.39 14.83
N VAL A 36 13.32 13.28 13.57
CA VAL A 36 14.37 14.10 12.94
C VAL A 36 13.74 14.94 11.85
N SER A 37 13.93 16.26 11.95
CA SER A 37 13.49 17.26 10.96
C SER A 37 14.67 18.04 10.36
N ASN A 38 15.91 17.76 10.77
CA ASN A 38 17.11 18.42 10.26
C ASN A 38 17.63 17.73 8.99
N ALA A 39 17.77 18.47 7.88
CA ALA A 39 18.17 17.93 6.59
C ALA A 39 19.60 17.32 6.59
N ASN A 40 20.56 17.95 7.26
CA ASN A 40 21.94 17.46 7.33
C ASN A 40 22.00 16.11 8.07
N PHE A 41 21.23 15.97 9.16
CA PHE A 41 21.13 14.72 9.88
C PHE A 41 20.41 13.64 9.06
N LEU A 42 19.35 14.00 8.34
CA LEU A 42 18.66 13.08 7.43
C LEU A 42 19.59 12.58 6.32
N GLN A 43 20.47 13.44 5.80
CA GLN A 43 21.49 13.05 4.82
C GLN A 43 22.48 12.05 5.41
N GLU A 44 22.91 12.27 6.65
CA GLU A 44 23.78 11.34 7.38
C GLU A 44 23.13 9.96 7.49
N VAL A 45 21.86 9.90 7.91
CA VAL A 45 21.12 8.65 8.12
C VAL A 45 20.79 7.93 6.80
N PHE A 46 20.22 8.64 5.82
CA PHE A 46 19.68 8.04 4.60
C PHE A 46 20.70 7.82 3.50
N ILE A 47 21.85 8.51 3.52
CA ILE A 47 22.87 8.43 2.48
C ILE A 47 24.17 7.85 3.04
N LYS A 48 24.84 8.58 3.95
CA LYS A 48 26.19 8.23 4.39
C LYS A 48 26.23 6.96 5.25
N GLN A 49 25.27 6.82 6.15
CA GLN A 49 25.17 5.71 7.11
C GLN A 49 24.03 4.74 6.76
N PHE A 50 23.61 4.68 5.50
CA PHE A 50 22.49 3.82 5.09
C PHE A 50 22.72 2.34 5.46
N SER A 51 23.97 1.87 5.45
CA SER A 51 24.34 0.51 5.88
C SER A 51 24.00 0.21 7.35
N ASN A 52 23.85 1.23 8.19
CA ASN A 52 23.45 1.10 9.59
C ASN A 52 21.93 1.30 9.78
N PHE A 53 21.28 2.04 8.87
CA PHE A 53 19.87 2.45 8.98
C PHE A 53 18.97 1.91 7.84
N TYR A 54 19.30 0.75 7.26
CA TYR A 54 18.53 0.16 6.15
C TYR A 54 17.20 -0.47 6.60
N ALA A 55 17.07 -0.84 7.87
CA ALA A 55 15.91 -1.53 8.38
C ALA A 55 14.71 -0.58 8.50
N ARG A 56 13.55 -1.00 8.01
CA ARG A 56 12.31 -0.25 8.17
C ARG A 56 11.66 -0.63 9.50
N LYS A 57 11.01 0.33 10.15
CA LYS A 57 10.21 0.08 11.35
C LYS A 57 9.17 -0.99 11.03
N GLY A 58 9.39 -2.21 11.52
CA GLY A 58 8.61 -3.38 11.15
C GLY A 58 7.15 -3.24 11.53
N VAL A 59 6.27 -3.41 10.55
CA VAL A 59 4.92 -3.94 10.82
C VAL A 59 5.16 -5.42 11.01
N ILE A 60 5.08 -5.91 12.26
CA ILE A 60 5.03 -7.32 12.68
C ILE A 60 5.43 -8.29 11.56
N GLN A 61 6.67 -8.80 11.55
CA GLN A 61 7.08 -9.84 10.61
C GLN A 61 6.13 -11.03 10.74
N THR A 62 5.17 -11.13 9.84
CA THR A 62 4.37 -12.34 9.69
C THR A 62 5.26 -13.33 8.97
N ASN A 63 5.36 -14.55 9.49
CA ASN A 63 6.10 -15.66 8.89
C ASN A 63 5.38 -16.21 7.64
N THR A 64 5.01 -15.30 6.75
CA THR A 64 4.28 -15.54 5.50
C THR A 64 5.29 -15.58 4.37
N GLN A 65 5.19 -16.59 3.51
CA GLN A 65 6.09 -16.88 2.39
C GLN A 65 6.18 -15.76 1.32
N LEU A 66 5.40 -14.68 1.44
CA LEU A 66 5.38 -13.54 0.52
C LEU A 66 6.09 -12.32 1.14
N VAL A 67 7.42 -12.27 0.98
CA VAL A 67 8.22 -11.11 1.37
C VAL A 67 8.29 -10.13 0.20
N ASN A 68 7.68 -8.94 0.34
CA ASN A 68 7.70 -7.89 -0.68
C ASN A 68 8.80 -6.83 -0.41
N LEU A 69 9.08 -5.96 -1.38
CA LEU A 69 10.13 -4.94 -1.28
C LEU A 69 9.90 -3.92 -0.14
N PHE A 70 8.66 -3.72 0.28
CA PHE A 70 8.32 -2.76 1.33
C PHE A 70 8.53 -3.31 2.74
N THR A 71 8.49 -4.64 2.89
CA THR A 71 8.64 -5.33 4.17
C THR A 71 9.97 -6.06 4.34
N SER A 72 10.73 -6.26 3.25
CA SER A 72 12.07 -6.83 3.30
C SER A 72 13.12 -5.87 3.86
N ASP A 73 14.15 -6.43 4.47
CA ASP A 73 15.36 -5.74 4.92
C ASP A 73 16.62 -6.46 4.45
N GLY A 74 17.78 -5.83 4.71
CA GLY A 74 19.11 -6.40 4.49
C GLY A 74 19.34 -6.95 3.07
N ALA A 75 19.90 -8.16 3.02
CA ALA A 75 20.26 -8.82 1.76
C ALA A 75 19.04 -9.14 0.87
N THR A 76 17.90 -9.50 1.47
CA THR A 76 16.67 -9.80 0.73
C THR A 76 16.15 -8.56 0.02
N TRP A 77 16.09 -7.42 0.74
CA TRP A 77 15.73 -6.13 0.14
C TRP A 77 16.69 -5.73 -0.96
N LYS A 78 18.01 -5.83 -0.71
CA LYS A 78 19.05 -5.47 -1.70
C LYS A 78 18.90 -6.28 -2.99
N ARG A 79 18.67 -7.59 -2.88
CA ARG A 79 18.44 -8.50 -4.01
C ARG A 79 17.17 -8.12 -4.78
N GLN A 80 16.04 -7.93 -4.10
CA GLN A 80 14.78 -7.53 -4.74
C GLN A 80 14.91 -6.18 -5.44
N ARG A 81 15.57 -5.20 -4.80
CA ARG A 81 15.79 -3.88 -5.37
C ARG A 81 16.68 -3.92 -6.60
N HIS A 82 17.73 -4.75 -6.58
CA HIS A 82 18.62 -4.95 -7.73
C HIS A 82 17.86 -5.47 -8.95
N VAL A 83 16.91 -6.39 -8.76
CA VAL A 83 16.08 -6.93 -9.85
C VAL A 83 15.08 -5.90 -10.40
N ILE A 84 14.49 -5.06 -9.54
CA ILE A 84 13.43 -4.12 -9.92
C ILE A 84 13.97 -2.81 -10.49
N ASN A 85 15.14 -2.35 -10.04
CA ASN A 85 15.70 -1.05 -10.44
C ASN A 85 15.82 -0.83 -11.96
N PRO A 86 16.25 -1.80 -12.79
CA PRO A 86 16.38 -1.62 -14.24
C PRO A 86 15.08 -1.21 -14.94
N THR A 87 13.93 -1.65 -14.43
CA THR A 87 12.59 -1.32 -14.96
C THR A 87 12.29 0.18 -14.88
N PHE A 88 12.94 0.91 -13.97
CA PHE A 88 12.77 2.36 -13.79
C PHE A 88 13.91 3.18 -14.43
N SER A 89 14.67 2.60 -15.37
CA SER A 89 15.64 3.34 -16.16
C SER A 89 14.96 4.35 -17.10
N ALA A 90 15.67 5.41 -17.48
CA ALA A 90 15.13 6.47 -18.34
C ALA A 90 14.58 5.93 -19.68
N ILE A 91 15.25 4.92 -20.26
CA ILE A 91 14.80 4.27 -21.51
C ILE A 91 13.47 3.56 -21.29
N LYS A 92 13.36 2.75 -20.22
CA LYS A 92 12.11 2.04 -19.90
C LYS A 92 10.96 2.97 -19.55
N LEU A 93 11.23 4.07 -18.85
CA LEU A 93 10.23 5.10 -18.60
C LEU A 93 9.76 5.79 -19.89
N LYS A 94 10.67 6.02 -20.85
CA LYS A 94 10.31 6.55 -22.17
C LYS A 94 9.44 5.58 -22.96
N GLU A 95 9.71 4.27 -22.88
CA GLU A 95 8.87 3.22 -23.47
C GLU A 95 7.46 3.15 -22.84
N MET A 96 7.33 3.45 -21.54
CA MET A 96 6.03 3.49 -20.84
C MET A 96 5.22 4.76 -21.11
N ALA A 97 5.86 5.85 -21.52
CA ALA A 97 5.22 7.16 -21.68
C ALA A 97 3.98 7.16 -22.60
N PRO A 98 3.95 6.46 -23.75
CA PRO A 98 2.75 6.36 -24.58
C PRO A 98 1.55 5.76 -23.83
N LEU A 99 1.76 4.67 -23.08
CA LEU A 99 0.70 4.03 -22.29
C LEU A 99 0.13 4.97 -21.22
N ILE A 100 1.01 5.75 -20.59
CA ILE A 100 0.61 6.76 -19.60
C ILE A 100 -0.21 7.87 -20.26
N ASN A 101 0.25 8.37 -21.41
CA ASN A 101 -0.45 9.42 -22.15
C ASN A 101 -1.84 8.96 -22.60
N ASP A 102 -1.99 7.70 -23.03
CA ASP A 102 -3.31 7.15 -23.39
C ASP A 102 -4.27 7.14 -22.20
N CYS A 103 -3.80 6.73 -21.01
CA CYS A 103 -4.60 6.81 -19.79
C CYS A 103 -4.98 8.25 -19.44
N ILE A 104 -4.07 9.21 -19.62
CA ILE A 104 -4.33 10.64 -19.36
C ILE A 104 -5.35 11.18 -20.36
N ASN A 105 -5.23 10.85 -21.65
CA ASN A 105 -6.17 11.27 -22.69
C ASN A 105 -7.59 10.77 -22.38
N GLN A 106 -7.74 9.53 -21.92
CA GLN A 106 -9.05 9.01 -21.46
C GLN A 106 -9.62 9.80 -20.27
N LEU A 107 -8.78 10.17 -19.31
CA LEU A 107 -9.20 11.02 -18.19
C LEU A 107 -9.63 12.39 -18.69
N MET A 108 -8.87 13.02 -19.59
CA MET A 108 -9.19 14.33 -20.16
C MET A 108 -10.53 14.32 -20.90
N ASN A 109 -10.80 13.27 -21.68
CA ASN A 109 -12.10 13.12 -22.35
C ASN A 109 -13.27 13.07 -21.34
N LYS A 110 -13.09 12.40 -20.20
CA LYS A 110 -14.13 12.39 -19.14
C LYS A 110 -14.30 13.76 -18.51
N LEU A 111 -13.20 14.45 -18.21
CA LEU A 111 -13.26 15.80 -17.65
C LEU A 111 -13.96 16.76 -18.61
N GLN A 112 -13.75 16.62 -19.92
CA GLN A 112 -14.47 17.38 -20.93
C GLN A 112 -15.99 17.14 -20.84
N THR A 113 -16.44 15.88 -20.70
CA THR A 113 -17.88 15.61 -20.56
C THR A 113 -18.52 16.24 -19.32
N TYR A 114 -17.78 16.35 -18.21
CA TYR A 114 -18.27 17.05 -17.02
C TYR A 114 -18.29 18.56 -17.23
N ALA A 115 -17.28 19.11 -17.92
CA ALA A 115 -17.22 20.52 -18.25
C ALA A 115 -18.36 20.93 -19.19
N ASP A 116 -18.64 20.15 -20.22
CA ASP A 116 -19.72 20.40 -21.19
C ASP A 116 -21.10 20.38 -20.53
N LYS A 117 -21.30 19.53 -19.54
CA LYS A 117 -22.54 19.43 -18.77
C LYS A 117 -22.63 20.41 -17.59
N ASN A 118 -21.54 21.12 -17.30
CA ASN A 118 -21.39 21.96 -16.11
C ASN A 118 -21.73 21.21 -14.81
N GLU A 119 -21.30 19.95 -14.71
CA GLU A 119 -21.59 19.05 -13.58
C GLU A 119 -20.43 19.03 -12.58
N GLU A 120 -20.75 19.01 -11.28
CA GLU A 120 -19.77 18.76 -10.23
C GLU A 120 -19.34 17.29 -10.20
N PHE A 121 -18.06 17.04 -9.99
CA PHE A 121 -17.52 15.69 -9.89
C PHE A 121 -16.44 15.58 -8.81
N ASN A 122 -16.25 14.36 -8.30
CA ASN A 122 -15.17 14.06 -7.37
C ASN A 122 -13.89 13.68 -8.12
N ILE A 123 -12.96 14.64 -8.23
CA ILE A 123 -11.67 14.43 -8.91
C ILE A 123 -10.84 13.30 -8.30
N TYR A 124 -10.97 13.04 -6.99
CA TYR A 124 -10.26 11.95 -6.33
C TYR A 124 -10.65 10.59 -6.90
N GLU A 125 -11.93 10.37 -7.18
CA GLU A 125 -12.41 9.10 -7.77
C GLU A 125 -11.84 8.88 -9.18
N LEU A 126 -11.76 9.95 -9.98
CA LEU A 126 -11.24 9.89 -11.34
C LEU A 126 -9.73 9.64 -11.37
N TYR A 127 -8.94 10.39 -10.59
CA TYR A 127 -7.50 10.17 -10.48
C TYR A 127 -7.16 8.77 -9.98
N LYS A 128 -7.91 8.31 -8.98
CA LYS A 128 -7.72 6.99 -8.39
C LYS A 128 -7.88 5.88 -9.42
N ARG A 129 -8.90 5.95 -10.29
CA ARG A 129 -9.07 5.00 -11.41
C ARG A 129 -7.98 5.13 -12.46
N MET A 130 -7.62 6.35 -12.84
CA MET A 130 -6.57 6.61 -13.83
C MET A 130 -5.21 6.05 -13.37
N THR A 131 -4.81 6.29 -12.12
CA THR A 131 -3.53 5.77 -11.60
C THR A 131 -3.49 4.25 -11.54
N MET A 132 -4.64 3.61 -11.27
CA MET A 132 -4.73 2.16 -11.28
C MET A 132 -4.61 1.59 -12.70
N ASP A 133 -5.27 2.23 -13.67
CA ASP A 133 -5.17 1.90 -15.10
C ASP A 133 -3.72 2.02 -15.60
N VAL A 134 -3.03 3.12 -15.25
CA VAL A 134 -1.61 3.32 -15.56
C VAL A 134 -0.74 2.17 -15.05
N ILE A 135 -0.92 1.76 -13.78
CA ILE A 135 -0.15 0.65 -13.20
C ILE A 135 -0.50 -0.67 -13.90
N CYS A 136 -1.78 -0.93 -14.19
CA CYS A 136 -2.20 -2.13 -14.89
C CYS A 136 -1.59 -2.25 -16.29
N ARG A 137 -1.57 -1.16 -17.05
CA ARG A 137 -0.96 -1.13 -18.38
C ARG A 137 0.56 -1.19 -18.32
N CYS A 138 1.21 -0.40 -17.45
CA CYS A 138 2.68 -0.34 -17.43
C CYS A 138 3.31 -1.59 -16.78
N ALA A 139 2.78 -2.06 -15.64
CA ALA A 139 3.38 -3.17 -14.90
C ALA A 139 2.92 -4.54 -15.42
N PHE A 140 1.64 -4.66 -15.81
CA PHE A 140 1.04 -5.93 -16.20
C PHE A 140 0.68 -5.99 -17.69
N GLY A 141 0.79 -4.89 -18.45
CA GLY A 141 0.39 -4.82 -19.87
C GLY A 141 -0.99 -5.39 -20.11
N ILE A 142 -1.92 -5.08 -19.22
CA ILE A 142 -3.34 -5.43 -19.35
C ILE A 142 -4.09 -4.11 -19.44
N ASP A 143 -4.85 -3.94 -20.52
CA ASP A 143 -5.88 -2.89 -20.55
C ASP A 143 -7.12 -3.41 -19.83
N THR A 144 -7.39 -2.82 -18.67
CA THR A 144 -8.52 -3.20 -17.82
C THR A 144 -9.71 -2.24 -17.96
N ASN A 145 -9.58 -1.20 -18.79
CA ASN A 145 -10.60 -0.17 -19.02
C ASN A 145 -11.19 0.41 -17.71
N MET A 146 -10.37 0.50 -16.65
CA MET A 146 -10.79 0.86 -15.29
C MET A 146 -11.44 2.24 -15.16
N GLN A 147 -11.08 3.14 -16.06
CA GLN A 147 -11.61 4.49 -16.03
C GLN A 147 -13.08 4.51 -16.45
N ASN A 148 -13.48 3.63 -17.38
CA ASN A 148 -14.83 3.55 -17.94
C ASN A 148 -15.75 2.59 -17.19
N ASP A 149 -15.20 1.60 -16.49
CA ASP A 149 -15.97 0.62 -15.74
C ASP A 149 -16.02 0.93 -14.23
N PRO A 150 -17.16 1.40 -13.67
CA PRO A 150 -17.32 1.65 -12.25
C PRO A 150 -17.25 0.41 -11.36
N ASP A 151 -17.56 -0.75 -11.92
CA ASP A 151 -17.69 -2.01 -11.18
C ASP A 151 -16.51 -2.95 -11.40
N ASN A 152 -15.42 -2.41 -11.95
CA ASN A 152 -14.24 -3.15 -12.36
C ASN A 152 -13.70 -4.08 -11.26
N ILE A 153 -13.61 -5.36 -11.60
CA ILE A 153 -13.20 -6.43 -10.68
C ILE A 153 -11.82 -6.17 -10.11
N TYR A 154 -10.88 -5.69 -10.91
CA TYR A 154 -9.51 -5.40 -10.47
C TYR A 154 -9.47 -4.23 -9.49
N LEU A 155 -10.28 -3.20 -9.72
CA LEU A 155 -10.41 -2.05 -8.83
C LEU A 155 -10.97 -2.47 -7.46
N LYS A 156 -12.06 -3.25 -7.47
CA LYS A 156 -12.70 -3.79 -6.24
C LYS A 156 -11.73 -4.69 -5.47
N LYS A 157 -11.03 -5.57 -6.17
CA LYS A 157 -10.00 -6.45 -5.59
C LYS A 157 -8.86 -5.65 -4.98
N ALA A 158 -8.30 -4.69 -5.72
CA ALA A 158 -7.23 -3.83 -5.20
C ALA A 158 -7.65 -3.11 -3.92
N TYR A 159 -8.88 -2.58 -3.84
CA TYR A 159 -9.37 -1.97 -2.60
C TYR A 159 -9.53 -2.93 -1.46
N ARG A 160 -10.11 -4.12 -1.69
CA ARG A 160 -10.34 -5.11 -0.63
C ARG A 160 -9.04 -5.51 0.09
N GLU A 161 -7.90 -5.24 -0.54
CA GLU A 161 -6.59 -5.81 -0.23
C GLU A 161 -5.61 -4.75 0.25
N TYR A 162 -5.66 -3.57 -0.36
CA TYR A 162 -5.03 -2.38 0.19
C TYR A 162 -5.74 -1.88 1.45
N LEU A 163 -7.05 -2.08 1.60
CA LEU A 163 -7.77 -1.71 2.82
C LEU A 163 -7.14 -2.36 4.06
N PRO A 164 -6.93 -3.69 4.18
CA PRO A 164 -6.25 -4.25 5.35
C PRO A 164 -4.80 -3.76 5.50
N LEU A 165 -4.06 -3.48 4.41
CA LEU A 165 -2.69 -2.94 4.47
C LEU A 165 -2.64 -1.50 5.01
N ILE A 166 -3.55 -0.62 4.58
CA ILE A 166 -3.68 0.78 5.03
C ILE A 166 -4.38 0.85 6.40
N PHE A 167 -5.37 0.00 6.64
CA PHE A 167 -6.18 -0.12 7.86
C PHE A 167 -5.58 -1.10 8.89
N PHE A 168 -4.33 -1.55 8.74
CA PHE A 168 -3.53 -1.95 9.91
C PHE A 168 -3.43 -0.81 10.94
N THR A 169 -3.75 0.42 10.53
CA THR A 169 -3.93 1.62 11.38
C THR A 169 -5.35 1.80 11.96
N GLN A 170 -6.38 1.14 11.42
CA GLN A 170 -7.75 1.13 11.94
C GLN A 170 -8.20 -0.30 12.25
N ARG A 171 -7.53 -0.90 13.24
CA ARG A 171 -7.92 -2.19 13.84
C ARG A 171 -9.27 -2.09 14.56
N SER A 172 -10.04 -3.20 14.47
CA SER A 172 -11.27 -3.47 15.22
C SER A 172 -11.15 -3.13 16.72
N HIS A 173 -12.25 -2.71 17.35
CA HIS A 173 -12.31 -2.30 18.76
C HIS A 173 -11.72 -3.37 19.72
N SER A 174 -11.88 -4.67 19.40
CA SER A 174 -11.33 -5.77 20.21
C SER A 174 -9.83 -6.00 20.03
N GLN A 175 -9.25 -5.56 18.90
CA GLN A 175 -7.81 -5.65 18.64
C GLN A 175 -7.04 -4.40 19.10
N ARG A 176 -7.73 -3.28 19.37
CA ARG A 176 -7.15 -2.09 19.98
C ARG A 176 -6.80 -2.31 21.46
N SER A 177 -7.61 -3.07 22.20
CA SER A 177 -7.33 -3.42 23.60
C SER A 177 -6.15 -4.38 23.72
N THR A 178 -6.05 -5.39 22.85
CA THR A 178 -4.95 -6.36 22.87
C THR A 178 -3.60 -5.72 22.50
N MET A 179 -3.58 -4.71 21.63
CA MET A 179 -2.36 -3.95 21.33
C MET A 179 -1.90 -3.00 22.44
N LYS A 180 -2.82 -2.40 23.20
CA LYS A 180 -2.43 -1.60 24.39
C LYS A 180 -1.67 -2.46 25.38
N LEU A 181 -2.12 -3.71 25.56
CA LEU A 181 -1.48 -4.68 26.44
C LEU A 181 -0.14 -5.19 25.88
N SER A 182 -0.06 -5.41 24.57
CA SER A 182 1.19 -5.82 23.90
C SER A 182 2.26 -4.71 23.91
N ALA A 183 1.85 -3.44 23.87
CA ALA A 183 2.74 -2.30 24.02
C ALA A 183 3.32 -2.16 25.44
N LEU A 184 2.56 -2.58 26.46
CA LEU A 184 2.97 -2.58 27.87
C LEU A 184 3.93 -3.73 28.20
N ILE A 185 3.77 -4.91 27.58
CA ILE A 185 4.60 -6.07 27.85
C ILE A 185 5.07 -6.73 26.53
N PRO A 186 6.20 -6.28 25.97
CA PRO A 186 6.72 -6.76 24.67
C PRO A 186 7.03 -8.26 24.63
N SER A 187 7.36 -8.88 25.77
CA SER A 187 7.65 -10.31 25.87
C SER A 187 6.46 -11.21 25.51
N PHE A 188 5.22 -10.72 25.65
CA PHE A 188 4.03 -11.44 25.23
C PHE A 188 3.66 -11.23 23.77
N ASN A 189 4.38 -10.40 23.00
CA ASN A 189 4.06 -10.13 21.59
C ASN A 189 3.96 -11.42 20.77
N SER A 190 4.84 -12.40 21.00
CA SER A 190 4.81 -13.69 20.29
C SER A 190 3.54 -14.50 20.61
N LEU A 191 3.13 -14.52 21.88
CA LEU A 191 1.92 -15.18 22.36
C LEU A 191 0.66 -14.47 21.85
N PHE A 192 0.64 -13.15 21.86
CA PHE A 192 -0.46 -12.35 21.32
C PHE A 192 -0.60 -12.50 19.80
N ILE A 193 0.51 -12.53 19.05
CA ILE A 193 0.48 -12.79 17.61
C ILE A 193 -0.11 -14.18 17.37
N LYS A 194 0.34 -15.22 18.09
CA LYS A 194 -0.23 -16.57 18.00
C LYS A 194 -1.72 -16.60 18.36
N LEU A 195 -2.15 -15.90 19.41
CA LEU A 195 -3.55 -15.79 19.81
C LEU A 195 -4.41 -15.07 18.77
N THR A 196 -3.92 -13.98 18.17
CA THR A 196 -4.64 -13.31 17.08
C THR A 196 -4.71 -14.18 15.83
N PHE A 197 -3.66 -14.94 15.52
CA PHE A 197 -3.65 -15.90 14.43
C PHE A 197 -4.63 -17.06 14.70
N LEU A 198 -4.68 -17.55 15.94
CA LEU A 198 -5.63 -18.57 16.40
C LEU A 198 -7.08 -18.07 16.33
N GLN A 199 -7.35 -16.85 16.81
CA GLN A 199 -8.66 -16.21 16.70
C GLN A 199 -9.09 -16.02 15.24
N ASN A 200 -8.17 -15.63 14.37
CA ASN A 200 -8.43 -15.49 12.94
C ASN A 200 -8.65 -16.87 12.28
N ASN A 201 -7.91 -17.91 12.67
CA ASN A 201 -8.12 -19.28 12.19
C ASN A 201 -9.43 -19.88 12.70
N LEU A 202 -9.83 -19.60 13.95
CA LEU A 202 -11.12 -19.99 14.50
C LEU A 202 -12.26 -19.29 13.76
N LYS A 203 -12.15 -17.98 13.50
CA LYS A 203 -13.11 -17.26 12.66
C LYS A 203 -13.18 -17.82 11.25
N ARG A 204 -12.04 -18.19 10.65
CA ARG A 204 -11.98 -18.86 9.34
C ARG A 204 -12.75 -20.19 9.36
N ARG A 205 -12.55 -21.03 10.38
CA ARG A 205 -13.25 -22.31 10.52
C ARG A 205 -14.74 -22.14 10.80
N ILE A 206 -15.12 -21.16 11.63
CA ILE A 206 -16.52 -20.84 11.89
C ILE A 206 -17.21 -20.34 10.61
N ASN A 207 -16.54 -19.51 9.80
CA ASN A 207 -17.07 -19.05 8.51
C ASN A 207 -17.15 -20.17 7.45
N GLN A 208 -16.30 -21.20 7.53
CA GLN A 208 -16.41 -22.40 6.67
C GLN A 208 -17.60 -23.28 7.05
N ILE A 209 -17.96 -23.33 8.34
CA ILE A 209 -19.06 -24.16 8.86
C ILE A 209 -20.41 -23.45 8.71
N PHE A 210 -20.42 -22.13 8.85
CA PHE A 210 -21.60 -21.28 8.60
C PHE A 210 -21.24 -20.26 7.53
N PRO A 211 -21.43 -20.58 6.24
CA PRO A 211 -21.25 -19.61 5.16
C PRO A 211 -22.39 -18.59 5.25
N SER A 212 -22.27 -17.63 6.16
CA SER A 212 -22.86 -16.32 5.91
C SER A 212 -22.27 -15.83 4.59
N SER A 213 -23.13 -15.36 3.69
CA SER A 213 -22.95 -15.04 2.26
C SER A 213 -21.82 -14.05 1.93
N ILE A 214 -20.59 -14.42 2.29
CA ILE A 214 -19.42 -13.57 2.33
C ILE A 214 -18.31 -14.35 1.62
N GLU A 215 -18.30 -14.24 0.28
CA GLU A 215 -17.21 -14.60 -0.64
C GLU A 215 -15.90 -13.92 -0.24
N TYR A 216 -15.20 -14.49 0.72
CA TYR A 216 -13.95 -13.96 1.23
C TYR A 216 -13.01 -15.15 1.34
N PHE A 217 -12.05 -15.26 0.42
CA PHE A 217 -10.64 -15.58 0.67
C PHE A 217 -9.88 -16.14 -0.54
N GLU A 218 -10.50 -16.38 -1.69
CA GLU A 218 -9.77 -16.86 -2.89
C GLU A 218 -9.03 -15.78 -3.70
N GLU A 219 -9.17 -14.49 -3.38
CA GLU A 219 -8.78 -13.43 -4.32
C GLU A 219 -7.90 -12.32 -3.73
N LEU A 220 -6.82 -12.68 -3.03
CA LEU A 220 -5.73 -11.73 -2.75
C LEU A 220 -5.04 -11.37 -4.09
N PRO A 221 -4.92 -10.11 -4.58
CA PRO A 221 -4.40 -9.72 -5.90
C PRO A 221 -3.00 -10.23 -6.16
N VAL A 222 -2.16 -10.36 -5.12
CA VAL A 222 -0.83 -10.94 -5.24
C VAL A 222 -0.90 -12.46 -5.45
N LEU A 223 -1.84 -13.15 -4.79
CA LEU A 223 -2.08 -14.59 -5.02
C LEU A 223 -2.90 -14.85 -6.28
N TRP A 224 -3.87 -14.00 -6.61
CA TRP A 224 -4.69 -14.04 -7.82
C TRP A 224 -3.79 -13.79 -9.04
N LEU A 225 -2.92 -12.78 -8.99
CA LEU A 225 -1.92 -12.55 -10.03
C LEU A 225 -0.94 -13.72 -10.07
N GLY A 226 -0.40 -14.16 -8.93
CA GLY A 226 0.48 -15.32 -8.84
C GLY A 226 -0.12 -16.60 -9.45
N ASN A 227 -1.40 -16.84 -9.24
CA ASN A 227 -2.13 -18.01 -9.74
C ASN A 227 -2.61 -17.86 -11.19
N ARG A 228 -2.64 -16.63 -11.73
CA ARG A 228 -3.11 -16.33 -13.09
C ARG A 228 -2.05 -15.67 -13.98
N VAL A 229 -0.77 -15.68 -13.57
CA VAL A 229 0.34 -15.18 -14.40
C VAL A 229 0.33 -15.86 -15.77
N THR A 230 0.07 -17.16 -15.80
CA THR A 230 -0.03 -17.96 -17.04
C THR A 230 -1.21 -17.53 -17.91
N GLU A 231 -2.41 -17.31 -17.34
CA GLU A 231 -3.58 -16.80 -18.07
C GLU A 231 -3.31 -15.40 -18.64
N VAL A 232 -2.65 -14.52 -17.87
CA VAL A 232 -2.27 -13.17 -18.32
C VAL A 232 -1.25 -13.22 -19.46
N ILE A 233 -0.30 -14.15 -19.41
CA ILE A 233 0.67 -14.39 -20.49
C ILE A 233 -0.03 -14.91 -21.75
N GLU A 234 -1.01 -15.81 -21.61
CA GLU A 234 -1.82 -16.29 -22.74
C GLU A 234 -2.72 -15.21 -23.34
N MET A 235 -3.31 -14.35 -22.52
CA MET A 235 -4.09 -13.21 -23.01
C MET A 235 -3.22 -12.25 -23.84
N ARG A 236 -2.00 -11.97 -23.35
CA ARG A 236 -1.01 -11.18 -24.09
C ARG A 236 -0.57 -11.85 -25.39
N SER A 237 -0.37 -13.17 -25.40
CA SER A 237 0.06 -13.89 -26.62
C SER A 237 -1.04 -13.97 -27.68
N LYS A 238 -2.32 -14.00 -27.28
CA LYS A 238 -3.47 -13.91 -28.18
C LYS A 238 -3.65 -12.50 -28.77
N GLN A 239 -3.46 -11.46 -27.95
CA GLN A 239 -3.54 -10.07 -28.41
C GLN A 239 -2.36 -9.66 -29.31
N ALA A 240 -1.19 -10.29 -29.18
CA ALA A 240 -0.04 -10.03 -30.06
C ALA A 240 -0.11 -10.74 -31.43
N LYS A 241 -1.09 -11.62 -31.64
CA LYS A 241 -1.32 -12.36 -32.90
C LYS A 241 -2.49 -11.80 -33.73
N GLN A 242 -3.20 -10.80 -33.23
CA GLN A 242 -4.17 -9.98 -33.96
C GLN A 242 -3.50 -8.68 -34.39
#